data_AF-A0A6G2RXT3-F1
#
_entry.id   AF-A0A6G2RXT3-F1
#
_cell.length_a   1.000
_cell.length_b   1.000
_cell.length_c   1.000
_cell.angle_alpha   90.00
_cell.angle_beta   90.00
_cell.angle_gamma   90.00
#
_symmetry.space_group_name_H-M   'P 1'
#
loop_
_entity.id
_entity.type
_entity.pdbx_description
1 polymer ?
#
loop_
_entity_poly.entity_id
_entity_poly.type
_entity_poly.pdbx_seq_one_letter_code
_entity_poly.pdbx_strand_id
1 'polypeptide(L)'
;MDTSNDSAAILAEHLEANGVAVVWADSAAVSVSHPLNSAVHEDVTAVNGRYVTAYGYEVGQYGDEQETAHRVAYLVNAGSRGESLPVDVELISATIQRALRLGSGRPDPDALTELEEELRGHVALLLPEVRESARSLWPNSIEAHRLHARLDGIWRQTQRSLGRGVLSAQIRVHQLARDCQYLLAWHTAGSRR
;
A
#
# COMPACT_ATOMS: atom_id res chain seq x y z
N MET A 1 0.56 37.11 -16.59
CA MET A 1 0.79 36.57 -15.23
C MET A 1 0.00 35.30 -15.16
N ASP A 2 0.69 34.18 -15.11
CA ASP A 2 0.08 32.85 -15.10
C ASP A 2 -0.35 32.56 -13.67
N THR A 3 -1.62 32.87 -13.38
CA THR A 3 -2.19 32.75 -12.03
C THR A 3 -2.07 31.34 -11.47
N SER A 4 -1.93 30.31 -12.29
CA SER A 4 -1.71 28.93 -11.83
C SER A 4 -0.32 28.71 -11.26
N ASN A 5 0.70 29.39 -11.79
CA ASN A 5 2.08 29.29 -11.32
C ASN A 5 2.24 30.01 -9.96
N ASP A 6 1.71 31.23 -9.85
CA ASP A 6 1.72 31.98 -8.59
C ASP A 6 0.98 31.23 -7.47
N SER A 7 -0.14 30.56 -7.82
CA SER A 7 -0.95 29.79 -6.87
C SER A 7 -0.25 28.50 -6.43
N ALA A 8 0.40 27.77 -7.37
CA ALA A 8 1.21 26.60 -7.05
C ALA A 8 2.38 26.94 -6.11
N ALA A 9 2.97 28.13 -6.25
CA ALA A 9 4.07 28.58 -5.40
C ALA A 9 3.61 28.84 -3.95
N ILE A 10 2.45 29.48 -3.78
CA ILE A 10 1.85 29.70 -2.46
C ILE A 10 1.47 28.37 -1.81
N LEU A 11 0.92 27.43 -2.59
CA LEU A 11 0.62 26.08 -2.10
C LEU A 11 1.90 25.35 -1.63
N ALA A 12 2.98 25.42 -2.41
CA ALA A 12 4.27 24.79 -2.06
C ALA A 12 4.82 25.30 -0.72
N GLU A 13 4.78 26.61 -0.47
CA GLU A 13 5.22 27.20 0.79
C GLU A 13 4.41 26.67 1.99
N HIS A 14 3.08 26.59 1.84
CA HIS A 14 2.22 26.03 2.88
C HIS A 14 2.44 24.53 3.10
N LEU A 15 2.75 23.76 2.06
CA LEU A 15 3.08 22.34 2.17
C LEU A 15 4.39 22.13 2.94
N GLU A 16 5.45 22.88 2.63
CA GLU A 16 6.70 22.82 3.38
C GLU A 16 6.52 23.20 4.85
N ALA A 17 5.69 24.23 5.12
CA ALA A 17 5.35 24.63 6.49
C ALA A 17 4.59 23.54 7.28
N ASN A 18 3.91 22.62 6.57
CA ASN A 18 3.27 21.44 7.14
C ASN A 18 4.21 20.23 7.32
N GLY A 19 5.51 20.40 7.05
CA GLY A 19 6.53 19.40 7.30
C GLY A 19 6.57 18.27 6.28
N VAL A 20 5.96 18.45 5.11
CA VAL A 20 6.08 17.52 3.96
C VAL A 20 7.16 18.01 3.00
N ALA A 21 7.82 17.08 2.31
CA ALA A 21 8.84 17.40 1.32
C ALA A 21 8.17 17.70 -0.02
N VAL A 22 8.49 18.84 -0.63
CA VAL A 22 7.90 19.28 -1.90
C VAL A 22 8.95 19.25 -3.01
N VAL A 23 8.57 18.70 -4.16
CA VAL A 23 9.39 18.67 -5.38
C VAL A 23 8.54 19.22 -6.53
N TRP A 24 9.07 20.22 -7.23
CA TRP A 24 8.40 20.78 -8.40
C TRP A 24 8.46 19.81 -9.58
N ALA A 25 7.30 19.42 -10.11
CA ALA A 25 7.19 18.60 -11.31
C ALA A 25 7.08 19.48 -12.58
N ASP A 26 6.39 20.62 -12.47
CA ASP A 26 6.20 21.66 -13.48
C ASP A 26 5.89 22.99 -12.79
N SER A 27 5.95 24.10 -13.53
CA SER A 27 5.46 25.44 -13.17
C SER A 27 4.07 25.51 -12.53
N ALA A 28 3.18 24.53 -12.76
CA ALA A 28 1.87 24.47 -12.12
C ALA A 28 1.62 23.15 -11.36
N ALA A 29 2.65 22.32 -11.16
CA ALA A 29 2.50 21.00 -10.52
C ALA A 29 3.59 20.73 -9.50
N VAL A 30 3.17 20.28 -8.32
CA VAL A 30 4.05 19.93 -7.20
C VAL A 30 3.81 18.47 -6.79
N SER A 31 4.90 17.74 -6.61
CA SER A 31 4.90 16.42 -6.00
C SER A 31 5.22 16.57 -4.52
N VAL A 32 4.34 16.07 -3.67
CA VAL A 32 4.43 16.21 -2.22
C VAL A 32 4.69 14.84 -1.63
N SER A 33 5.73 14.68 -0.82
CA SER A 33 6.13 13.39 -0.26
C SER A 33 6.40 13.44 1.23
N HIS A 34 6.29 12.28 1.89
CA HIS A 34 6.57 12.19 3.31
C HIS A 34 8.08 12.33 3.55
N PRO A 35 8.54 13.19 4.49
CA PRO A 35 9.97 13.52 4.66
C PRO A 35 10.84 12.29 5.03
N LEU A 36 10.24 11.31 5.72
CA LEU A 36 10.90 10.05 6.10
C LEU A 36 10.63 8.90 5.12
N ASN A 37 9.72 9.07 4.16
CA ASN A 37 9.33 8.01 3.22
C ASN A 37 8.91 8.61 1.88
N SER A 38 9.89 8.81 1.00
CA SER A 38 9.67 9.39 -0.33
C SER A 38 8.83 8.52 -1.27
N ALA A 39 8.53 7.27 -0.90
CA ALA A 39 7.62 6.42 -1.67
C ALA A 39 6.18 6.92 -1.55
N VAL A 40 5.79 7.42 -0.37
CA VAL A 40 4.47 8.01 -0.16
C VAL A 40 4.50 9.44 -0.68
N HIS A 41 3.91 9.64 -1.85
CA HIS A 41 3.81 10.94 -2.48
C HIS A 41 2.44 11.14 -3.11
N GLU A 42 2.06 12.40 -3.27
CA GLU A 42 0.86 12.85 -3.94
C GLU A 42 1.24 13.97 -4.91
N ASP A 43 0.86 13.82 -6.18
CA ASP A 43 1.10 14.83 -7.20
C ASP A 43 -0.12 15.75 -7.31
N VAL A 44 0.10 17.04 -7.11
CA VAL A 44 -0.95 18.06 -7.11
C VAL A 44 -0.68 19.09 -8.20
N THR A 45 -1.67 19.29 -9.05
CA THR A 45 -1.62 20.24 -10.18
C THR A 45 -2.62 21.37 -9.97
N ALA A 46 -2.15 22.61 -10.13
CA ALA A 46 -2.96 23.80 -10.17
C ALA A 46 -3.52 24.00 -11.59
N VAL A 47 -4.83 23.80 -11.77
CA VAL A 47 -5.49 23.90 -13.07
C VAL A 47 -6.87 24.55 -12.92
N ASN A 48 -7.17 25.53 -13.78
CA ASN A 48 -8.47 26.20 -13.85
C ASN A 48 -9.00 26.74 -12.50
N GLY A 49 -8.12 27.27 -11.65
CA GLY A 49 -8.53 27.81 -10.34
C GLY A 49 -8.66 26.75 -9.23
N ARG A 50 -8.25 25.51 -9.50
CA ARG A 50 -8.40 24.37 -8.60
C ARG A 50 -7.09 23.62 -8.43
N TYR A 51 -6.96 22.95 -7.29
CA TYR A 51 -5.89 22.01 -7.01
C TYR A 51 -6.42 20.60 -7.15
N VAL A 52 -5.80 19.83 -8.03
CA VAL A 52 -6.28 18.49 -8.42
C VAL A 52 -5.15 17.50 -8.30
N THR A 53 -5.40 16.34 -7.69
CA THR A 53 -4.44 15.23 -7.64
C THR A 53 -4.19 14.64 -9.03
N ALA A 54 -3.12 13.87 -9.22
CA ALA A 54 -2.90 13.05 -10.42
C ALA A 54 -4.06 12.09 -10.76
N TYR A 55 -4.88 11.71 -9.77
CA TYR A 55 -6.06 10.86 -9.96
C TYR A 55 -7.33 11.63 -10.36
N GLY A 56 -7.26 12.94 -10.52
CA GLY A 56 -8.40 13.79 -10.90
C GLY A 56 -9.31 14.20 -9.74
N TYR A 57 -8.95 13.93 -8.48
CA TYR A 57 -9.68 14.42 -7.32
C TYR A 57 -9.33 15.87 -7.01
N GLU A 58 -10.36 16.69 -6.77
CA GLU A 58 -10.20 18.07 -6.32
C GLU A 58 -9.86 18.08 -4.82
N VAL A 59 -8.73 18.67 -4.47
CA VAL A 59 -8.25 18.80 -3.08
C VAL A 59 -8.43 20.22 -2.54
N GLY A 60 -8.67 21.19 -3.42
CA GLY A 60 -8.97 22.56 -3.05
C GLY A 60 -9.06 23.51 -4.23
N GLN A 61 -9.09 24.80 -3.93
CA GLN A 61 -9.23 25.88 -4.88
C GLN A 61 -8.28 27.03 -4.56
N TYR A 62 -8.04 27.91 -5.55
CA TYR A 62 -7.17 29.06 -5.35
C TYR A 62 -7.75 30.00 -4.27
N GLY A 63 -6.90 30.52 -3.40
CA GLY A 63 -7.25 31.28 -2.20
C GLY A 63 -7.54 30.43 -0.95
N ASP A 64 -7.52 29.09 -1.07
CA ASP A 64 -7.64 28.13 0.03
C ASP A 64 -6.35 27.29 0.17
N GLU A 65 -5.19 27.87 -0.15
CA GLU A 65 -3.91 27.14 -0.23
C GLU A 65 -3.52 26.49 1.09
N GLN A 66 -3.74 27.18 2.22
CA GLN A 66 -3.38 26.67 3.53
C GLN A 66 -4.18 25.41 3.90
N GLU A 67 -5.50 25.41 3.66
CA GLU A 67 -6.36 24.28 3.97
C GLU A 67 -6.17 23.17 2.93
N THR A 68 -5.90 23.53 1.67
CA THR A 68 -5.47 22.57 0.63
C THR A 68 -4.18 21.87 1.05
N ALA A 69 -3.19 22.60 1.54
CA ALA A 69 -1.94 22.05 2.06
C ALA A 69 -2.19 21.13 3.25
N HIS A 70 -3.09 21.47 4.17
CA HIS A 70 -3.51 20.56 5.25
C HIS A 70 -4.11 19.25 4.72
N ARG A 71 -5.01 19.32 3.73
CA ARG A 71 -5.63 18.12 3.14
C ARG A 71 -4.59 17.25 2.42
N VAL A 72 -3.71 17.87 1.64
CA VAL A 72 -2.64 17.16 0.92
C VAL A 72 -1.62 16.56 1.88
N ALA A 73 -1.17 17.32 2.88
CA ALA A 73 -0.30 16.80 3.94
C ALA A 73 -0.99 15.68 4.73
N TYR A 74 -2.29 15.79 5.00
CA TYR A 74 -3.05 14.70 5.60
C TYR A 74 -3.10 13.47 4.69
N LEU A 75 -3.24 13.60 3.37
CA LEU A 75 -3.24 12.44 2.45
C LEU A 75 -1.87 11.75 2.40
N VAL A 76 -0.79 12.53 2.28
CA VAL A 76 0.59 12.03 2.29
C VAL A 76 0.92 11.40 3.65
N ASN A 77 0.48 12.02 4.75
CA ASN A 77 0.65 11.47 6.09
C ASN A 77 -0.34 10.35 6.42
N ALA A 78 -1.50 10.25 5.77
CA ALA A 78 -2.45 9.15 5.92
C ALA A 78 -1.97 7.91 5.15
N GLY A 79 -1.24 8.12 4.04
CA GLY A 79 -0.43 7.08 3.42
C GLY A 79 0.68 6.54 4.34
N SER A 80 1.15 7.34 5.31
CA SER A 80 2.03 6.90 6.42
C SER A 80 1.29 6.58 7.73
N ARG A 81 -0.02 6.82 7.78
CA ARG A 81 -0.91 6.63 8.94
C ARG A 81 -2.09 5.76 8.55
N GLY A 82 -1.79 4.65 7.88
CA GLY A 82 -2.20 3.41 8.51
C GLY A 82 -1.57 3.43 9.90
N GLU A 83 -2.36 3.35 10.95
CA GLU A 83 -1.88 2.58 12.10
C GLU A 83 -1.68 1.14 11.59
N SER A 84 -0.67 0.92 10.75
CA SER A 84 -0.02 -0.38 10.65
C SER A 84 0.58 -0.51 12.04
N LEU A 85 -0.19 -1.14 12.94
CA LEU A 85 0.42 -1.94 13.99
C LEU A 85 1.61 -2.62 13.32
N PRO A 86 2.83 -2.44 13.85
CA PRO A 86 4.03 -2.96 13.20
C PRO A 86 3.74 -4.40 12.82
N VAL A 87 3.84 -4.70 11.52
CA VAL A 87 3.52 -6.03 10.99
C VAL A 87 4.23 -7.03 11.88
N ASP A 88 3.43 -7.76 12.66
CA ASP A 88 3.97 -8.67 13.67
C ASP A 88 4.50 -9.89 12.95
N VAL A 89 5.76 -9.78 12.52
CA VAL A 89 6.48 -10.80 11.76
C VAL A 89 6.49 -12.13 12.52
N GLU A 90 6.56 -12.08 13.85
CA GLU A 90 6.56 -13.28 14.69
C GLU A 90 5.19 -13.95 14.69
N LEU A 91 4.12 -13.18 14.87
CA LEU A 91 2.75 -13.68 14.80
C LEU A 91 2.42 -14.26 13.41
N ILE A 92 2.76 -13.55 12.34
CA ILE A 92 2.53 -14.03 10.97
C ILE A 92 3.32 -15.32 10.71
N SER A 93 4.58 -15.37 11.13
CA SER A 93 5.41 -16.57 11.02
C SER A 93 4.82 -17.75 11.79
N ALA A 94 4.31 -17.52 13.00
CA ALA A 94 3.64 -18.53 13.81
C ALA A 94 2.36 -19.06 13.14
N THR A 95 1.50 -18.17 12.60
CA THR A 95 0.29 -18.57 11.87
C THR A 95 0.63 -19.40 10.62
N ILE A 96 1.65 -18.99 9.86
CA ILE A 96 2.16 -19.76 8.70
C ILE A 96 2.62 -21.16 9.12
N GLN A 97 3.41 -21.26 10.20
CA GLN A 97 3.92 -22.54 10.68
C GLN A 97 2.78 -23.46 11.13
N ARG A 98 1.77 -22.92 11.81
CA ARG A 98 0.56 -23.65 12.22
C ARG A 98 -0.19 -24.19 11.00
N ALA A 99 -0.35 -23.37 9.96
CA ALA A 99 -1.02 -23.78 8.71
C ALA A 99 -0.31 -24.89 7.95
N LEU A 100 1.02 -24.83 7.88
CA LEU A 100 1.81 -25.87 7.21
C LEU A 100 1.86 -27.19 8.01
N ARG A 101 1.75 -27.13 9.34
CA ARG A 101 1.73 -28.33 10.20
C ARG A 101 0.38 -29.04 10.20
N LEU A 102 -0.73 -28.32 10.01
CA LEU A 102 -2.08 -28.89 9.95
C LEU A 102 -2.22 -29.96 8.85
N GLY A 103 -1.34 -29.94 7.84
CA GLY A 103 -1.33 -30.91 6.74
C GLY A 103 -0.96 -32.34 7.10
N SER A 104 -0.53 -32.60 8.35
CA SER A 104 -0.02 -33.89 8.81
C SER A 104 -1.01 -34.73 9.64
N GLY A 105 -2.21 -34.20 9.93
CA GLY A 105 -3.26 -34.90 10.69
C GLY A 105 -4.62 -34.89 9.99
N ARG A 106 -5.67 -35.44 10.62
CA ARG A 106 -7.06 -35.27 10.19
C ARG A 106 -7.50 -33.86 10.59
N PRO A 107 -7.67 -32.91 9.65
CA PRO A 107 -7.90 -31.53 10.01
C PRO A 107 -9.36 -31.30 10.36
N ASP A 108 -9.59 -30.53 11.42
CA ASP A 108 -10.89 -30.03 11.81
C ASP A 108 -11.36 -28.96 10.80
N PRO A 109 -12.54 -29.10 10.17
CA PRO A 109 -13.10 -28.12 9.25
C PRO A 109 -13.20 -26.70 9.83
N ASP A 110 -13.51 -26.57 11.13
CA ASP A 110 -13.66 -25.27 11.78
C ASP A 110 -12.28 -24.61 11.95
N ALA A 111 -11.29 -25.38 12.42
CA ALA A 111 -9.91 -24.91 12.51
C ALA A 111 -9.31 -24.53 11.15
N LEU A 112 -9.70 -25.20 10.06
CA LEU A 112 -9.30 -24.82 8.71
C LEU A 112 -9.90 -23.49 8.27
N THR A 113 -11.12 -23.19 8.72
CA THR A 113 -11.83 -21.94 8.40
C THR A 113 -11.22 -20.77 9.16
N GLU A 114 -11.03 -20.92 10.47
CA GLU A 114 -10.37 -19.90 11.31
C GLU A 114 -8.96 -19.56 10.77
N LEU A 115 -8.20 -20.59 10.39
CA LEU A 115 -6.85 -20.40 9.87
C LEU A 115 -6.85 -19.76 8.47
N GLU A 116 -7.88 -20.03 7.65
CA GLU A 116 -8.05 -19.32 6.37
C GLU A 116 -8.33 -17.83 6.61
N GLU A 117 -9.22 -17.50 7.54
CA GLU A 117 -9.58 -16.12 7.89
C GLU A 117 -8.37 -15.35 8.41
N GLU A 118 -7.61 -15.94 9.33
CA GLU A 118 -6.37 -15.34 9.83
C GLU A 118 -5.34 -15.11 8.71
N LEU A 119 -5.10 -16.13 7.87
CA LEU A 119 -4.16 -16.00 6.76
C LEU A 119 -4.61 -14.94 5.75
N ARG A 120 -5.92 -14.84 5.47
CA ARG A 120 -6.48 -13.77 4.64
C ARG A 120 -6.24 -12.39 5.26
N GLY A 121 -6.42 -12.26 6.57
CA GLY A 121 -6.10 -11.03 7.31
C GLY A 121 -4.64 -10.64 7.14
N HIS A 122 -3.72 -11.60 7.30
CA HIS A 122 -2.28 -11.38 7.11
C HIS A 122 -1.91 -10.99 5.67
N VAL A 123 -2.52 -11.62 4.66
CA VAL A 123 -2.33 -11.19 3.26
C VAL A 123 -2.85 -9.77 3.05
N ALA A 124 -4.01 -9.41 3.61
CA ALA A 124 -4.59 -8.08 3.46
C ALA A 124 -3.69 -6.98 4.07
N LEU A 125 -2.95 -7.31 5.14
CA LEU A 125 -1.95 -6.42 5.75
C LEU A 125 -0.66 -6.33 4.90
N LEU A 126 -0.08 -7.46 4.49
CA LEU A 126 1.22 -7.50 3.82
C LEU A 126 1.19 -7.05 2.35
N LEU A 127 0.07 -7.27 1.65
CA LEU A 127 0.00 -7.10 0.20
C LEU A 127 0.08 -5.62 -0.26
N PRO A 128 -0.56 -4.64 0.41
CA PRO A 128 -0.33 -3.23 0.14
C PRO A 128 1.12 -2.80 0.35
N GLU A 129 1.75 -3.22 1.45
CA GLU A 129 3.12 -2.83 1.79
C GLU A 129 4.14 -3.34 0.77
N VAL A 130 4.01 -4.61 0.37
CA VAL A 130 4.87 -5.24 -0.66
C VAL A 130 4.66 -4.61 -2.04
N ARG A 131 3.41 -4.26 -2.40
CA ARG A 131 3.13 -3.53 -3.65
C ARG A 131 3.82 -2.18 -3.66
N GLU A 132 3.76 -1.46 -2.55
CA GLU A 132 4.32 -0.12 -2.45
C GLU A 132 5.84 -0.14 -2.58
N SER A 133 6.52 -0.97 -1.79
CA SER A 133 7.99 -1.04 -1.92
C SER A 133 8.43 -1.62 -3.28
N ALA A 134 7.59 -2.42 -3.95
CA ALA A 134 7.89 -2.92 -5.31
C ALA A 134 7.86 -1.82 -6.37
N ARG A 135 6.95 -0.84 -6.23
CA ARG A 135 6.88 0.33 -7.12
C ARG A 135 8.10 1.23 -6.95
N SER A 136 8.56 1.42 -5.71
CA SER A 136 9.69 2.30 -5.41
C SER A 136 11.04 1.76 -5.91
N LEU A 137 11.18 0.43 -6.01
CA LEU A 137 12.47 -0.19 -6.33
C LEU A 137 12.80 -0.22 -7.84
N TRP A 138 11.83 -0.46 -8.74
CA TRP A 138 12.11 -0.61 -10.19
C TRP A 138 10.92 -0.23 -11.10
N PRO A 139 10.87 0.98 -11.66
CA PRO A 139 9.97 1.27 -12.76
C PRO A 139 10.53 0.60 -14.03
N ASN A 140 9.78 -0.32 -14.64
CA ASN A 140 9.96 -0.85 -16.01
C ASN A 140 10.85 -2.09 -16.26
N SER A 141 11.03 -2.99 -15.28
CA SER A 141 11.62 -4.31 -15.55
C SER A 141 10.57 -5.41 -15.84
N ILE A 142 10.98 -6.47 -16.54
CA ILE A 142 10.17 -7.69 -16.72
C ILE A 142 9.89 -8.32 -15.36
N GLU A 143 10.84 -8.24 -14.44
CA GLU A 143 10.74 -8.66 -13.04
C GLU A 143 9.65 -7.88 -12.29
N ALA A 144 9.54 -6.56 -12.49
CA ALA A 144 8.49 -5.73 -11.90
C ALA A 144 7.11 -6.12 -12.42
N HIS A 145 6.97 -6.39 -13.72
CA HIS A 145 5.73 -6.90 -14.31
C HIS A 145 5.35 -8.28 -13.78
N ARG A 146 6.30 -9.22 -13.68
CA ARG A 146 6.07 -10.55 -13.10
C ARG A 146 5.67 -10.47 -11.64
N LEU A 147 6.28 -9.57 -10.87
CA LEU A 147 5.95 -9.33 -9.47
C LEU A 147 4.53 -8.77 -9.34
N HIS A 148 4.17 -7.75 -10.10
CA HIS A 148 2.81 -7.18 -10.11
C HIS A 148 1.76 -8.24 -10.47
N ALA A 149 2.00 -9.01 -11.53
CA ALA A 149 1.11 -10.10 -11.94
C ALA A 149 0.96 -11.17 -10.84
N ARG A 150 2.02 -11.47 -10.08
CA ARG A 150 1.99 -12.39 -8.95
C ARG A 150 1.18 -11.83 -7.77
N LEU A 151 1.38 -10.55 -7.42
CA LEU A 151 0.62 -9.89 -6.35
C LEU A 151 -0.88 -9.79 -6.69
N ASP A 152 -1.22 -9.50 -7.95
CA ASP A 152 -2.60 -9.52 -8.44
C ASP A 152 -3.20 -10.93 -8.44
N GLY A 153 -2.38 -11.94 -8.68
CA GLY A 153 -2.75 -13.35 -8.53
C GLY A 153 -3.12 -13.67 -7.08
N ILE A 154 -2.27 -13.31 -6.13
CA ILE A 154 -2.49 -13.51 -4.69
C ILE A 154 -3.74 -12.78 -4.23
N TRP A 155 -3.92 -11.52 -4.63
CA TRP A 155 -5.11 -10.74 -4.28
C TRP A 155 -6.39 -11.39 -4.82
N ARG A 156 -6.45 -11.73 -6.11
CA ARG A 156 -7.62 -12.44 -6.69
C ARG A 156 -7.86 -13.78 -6.01
N GLN A 157 -6.79 -14.47 -5.63
CA GLN A 157 -6.88 -15.72 -4.92
C GLN A 157 -7.54 -15.52 -3.56
N THR A 158 -7.13 -14.53 -2.75
CA THR A 158 -7.75 -14.27 -1.43
C THR A 158 -9.25 -14.02 -1.50
N GLN A 159 -9.76 -13.41 -2.57
CA GLN A 159 -11.20 -13.16 -2.73
C GLN A 159 -12.06 -14.41 -2.96
N ARG A 160 -11.46 -15.55 -3.31
CA ARG A 160 -12.20 -16.80 -3.52
C ARG A 160 -12.56 -17.45 -2.18
N SER A 161 -13.71 -18.10 -2.10
CA SER A 161 -14.14 -18.85 -0.92
C SER A 161 -13.43 -20.20 -0.77
N LEU A 162 -13.41 -20.73 0.46
CA LEU A 162 -13.06 -22.13 0.76
C LEU A 162 -13.92 -23.06 -0.11
N GLY A 163 -13.26 -23.93 -0.87
CA GLY A 163 -13.96 -24.93 -1.69
C GLY A 163 -14.84 -25.85 -0.82
N ARG A 164 -15.86 -26.48 -1.44
CA ARG A 164 -16.91 -27.25 -0.75
C ARG A 164 -16.47 -28.53 0.01
N GLY A 165 -15.18 -28.75 0.28
CA GLY A 165 -14.69 -29.98 0.92
C GLY A 165 -13.38 -29.81 1.68
N VAL A 166 -13.16 -30.67 2.68
CA VAL A 166 -12.02 -30.63 3.61
C VAL A 166 -10.66 -30.63 2.90
N LEU A 167 -10.48 -31.46 1.87
CA LEU A 167 -9.24 -31.49 1.09
C LEU A 167 -9.01 -30.17 0.33
N SER A 168 -10.09 -29.61 -0.25
CA SER A 168 -10.05 -28.33 -0.95
C SER A 168 -9.74 -27.18 0.01
N ALA A 169 -10.30 -27.21 1.23
CA ALA A 169 -10.02 -26.27 2.31
C ALA A 169 -8.56 -26.36 2.78
N GLN A 170 -8.04 -27.58 2.94
CA GLN A 170 -6.66 -27.81 3.34
C GLN A 170 -5.64 -27.33 2.29
N ILE A 171 -5.89 -27.61 1.00
CA ILE A 171 -5.07 -27.11 -0.11
C ILE A 171 -5.10 -25.59 -0.13
N ARG A 172 -6.28 -24.99 0.08
CA ARG A 172 -6.48 -23.54 0.12
C ARG A 172 -5.68 -22.89 1.24
N VAL A 173 -5.75 -23.41 2.46
CA VAL A 173 -4.96 -22.94 3.62
C VAL A 173 -3.46 -23.05 3.34
N HIS A 174 -2.98 -24.13 2.71
CA HIS A 174 -1.57 -24.27 2.34
C HIS A 174 -1.13 -23.26 1.26
N GLN A 175 -1.99 -22.98 0.29
CA GLN A 175 -1.71 -21.97 -0.74
C GLN A 175 -1.61 -20.58 -0.12
N LEU A 176 -2.55 -20.21 0.75
CA LEU A 176 -2.52 -18.94 1.47
C LEU A 176 -1.28 -18.82 2.38
N ALA A 177 -0.91 -19.90 3.07
CA ALA A 177 0.31 -19.91 3.88
C ALA A 177 1.58 -19.65 3.04
N ARG A 178 1.67 -20.24 1.84
CA ARG A 178 2.79 -19.98 0.90
C ARG A 178 2.76 -18.57 0.33
N ASP A 179 1.58 -18.03 0.06
CA ASP A 179 1.41 -16.64 -0.38
C ASP A 179 1.87 -15.68 0.73
N CYS A 180 1.47 -15.91 1.99
CA CYS A 180 1.97 -15.16 3.14
C CYS A 180 3.50 -15.27 3.32
N GLN A 181 4.07 -16.48 3.16
CA GLN A 181 5.52 -16.66 3.22
C GLN A 181 6.26 -15.84 2.17
N TYR A 182 5.75 -15.84 0.94
CA TYR A 182 6.33 -15.07 -0.14
C TYR A 182 6.31 -13.56 0.16
N LEU A 183 5.16 -13.04 0.62
CA LEU A 183 5.00 -11.64 0.99
C LEU A 183 5.90 -11.25 2.17
N LEU A 184 5.98 -12.10 3.20
CA LEU A 184 6.80 -11.85 4.39
C LEU A 184 8.30 -11.85 4.07
N ALA A 185 8.76 -12.78 3.22
CA ALA A 185 10.14 -12.80 2.76
C ALA A 185 10.50 -11.53 1.98
N TRP A 186 9.55 -11.00 1.20
CA TRP A 186 9.74 -9.78 0.43
C TRP A 186 9.76 -8.54 1.32
N HIS A 187 8.80 -8.44 2.25
CA HIS A 187 8.74 -7.38 3.25
C HIS A 187 10.03 -7.32 4.09
N THR A 188 10.46 -8.44 4.66
CA THR A 188 11.70 -8.52 5.46
C THR A 188 12.98 -8.23 4.68
N ALA A 189 13.01 -8.52 3.37
CA ALA A 189 14.12 -8.15 2.49
C ALA A 189 14.12 -6.65 2.15
N GLY A 190 12.94 -6.02 2.05
CA GLY A 190 12.77 -4.58 1.86
C GLY A 190 13.12 -3.78 3.10
N SER A 191 12.71 -4.22 4.30
CA SER A 191 12.98 -3.53 5.57
C SER A 191 14.46 -3.56 6.01
N ARG A 192 15.32 -4.36 5.38
CA ARG A 192 16.76 -4.43 5.67
C ARG A 192 17.62 -3.48 4.83
N ARG A 193 17.02 -2.72 3.91
CA ARG A 193 17.70 -1.75 3.05
C ARG A 193 17.46 -0.35 3.55
#